data_AF-A0A9X8USI7-F1
#
_entry.id   AF-A0A9X8USI7-F1
#
_cell.length_a   1.000
_cell.length_b   1.000
_cell.length_c   1.000
_cell.angle_alpha   90.00
_cell.angle_beta   90.00
_cell.angle_gamma   90.00
#
_symmetry.space_group_name_H-M   'P 1'
#
loop_
_entity.id
_entity.type
_entity.pdbx_description
1 polymer ?
#
loop_
_entity_poly.entity_id
_entity_poly.type
_entity_poly.pdbx_seq_one_letter_code
_entity_poly.pdbx_strand_id
1 'polypeptide(L)'
;MPFLLVAIAVLLVGAVALLLSSQRKNVPAGRHFESTGEPITGLVEHQASLPPVLLAKNPRAEDVEKVRFSLGLRGYRCDQVDEVLDVLAAEITELENTVRDLESRRVISDTGEN
;
A
#
# COMPACT_ATOMS: atom_id res chain seq x y z
N MET A 1 30.80 -41.58 27.12
CA MET A 1 30.68 -41.95 25.69
C MET A 1 29.36 -41.55 25.00
N PRO A 2 28.18 -41.44 25.65
CA PRO A 2 26.95 -40.98 24.95
C PRO A 2 26.85 -39.45 24.82
N PHE A 3 27.39 -38.69 25.79
CA PHE A 3 27.33 -37.23 25.79
C PHE A 3 28.08 -36.57 24.63
N LEU A 4 29.18 -37.19 24.17
CA LEU A 4 29.98 -36.71 23.04
C LEU A 4 29.20 -36.84 21.72
N LEU A 5 28.42 -37.93 21.56
CA LEU A 5 27.54 -38.12 20.41
C LEU A 5 26.40 -37.11 20.37
N VAL A 6 25.81 -36.79 21.53
CA VAL A 6 24.75 -35.77 21.64
C VAL A 6 25.30 -34.38 21.30
N ALA A 7 26.50 -34.04 21.79
CA ALA A 7 27.14 -32.75 21.47
C ALA A 7 27.43 -32.62 19.97
N ILE A 8 27.92 -33.68 19.32
CA ILE A 8 28.15 -33.70 17.87
C ILE A 8 26.83 -33.57 17.10
N ALA A 9 25.77 -34.24 17.53
CA ALA A 9 24.46 -34.16 16.88
C ALA A 9 23.88 -32.73 16.91
N VAL A 10 23.94 -32.06 18.07
CA VAL A 10 23.48 -30.66 18.20
C VAL A 10 24.31 -29.72 17.33
N LEU A 11 25.63 -29.92 17.29
CA LEU A 11 26.53 -29.10 16.47
C LEU A 11 26.24 -29.26 14.97
N LEU A 12 25.98 -30.50 14.52
CA LEU A 12 25.60 -30.78 13.13
C LEU A 12 24.26 -30.14 12.75
N VAL A 13 23.25 -30.22 13.62
CA VAL A 13 21.93 -29.60 13.35
C VAL A 13 22.07 -28.08 13.24
N GLY A 14 22.83 -27.46 14.13
CA GLY A 14 23.10 -26.02 14.08
C GLY A 14 23.86 -25.59 12.82
N ALA A 15 24.88 -26.34 12.41
CA ALA A 15 25.66 -26.07 11.21
C ALA A 15 24.80 -26.17 9.93
N VAL A 16 23.95 -27.20 9.84
CA VAL A 16 23.03 -27.38 8.71
C VAL A 16 22.02 -26.24 8.65
N ALA A 17 21.42 -25.84 9.78
CA ALA A 17 20.48 -24.72 9.82
C ALA A 17 21.14 -23.40 9.36
N LEU A 18 22.38 -23.14 9.78
CA LEU A 18 23.15 -21.96 9.34
C LEU A 18 23.45 -21.98 7.84
N LEU A 19 23.83 -23.13 7.28
CA LEU A 19 24.08 -23.30 5.85
C LEU A 19 22.82 -23.08 5.00
N LEU A 20 21.65 -23.57 5.43
CA LEU A 20 20.39 -23.33 4.74
C LEU A 20 19.96 -21.85 4.80
N SER A 21 20.21 -21.17 5.92
CA SER A 21 19.88 -19.74 6.07
C SER A 21 20.75 -18.84 5.19
N SER A 22 22.05 -19.16 5.05
CA SER A 22 23.01 -18.36 4.29
C SER A 22 22.70 -18.30 2.78
N GLN A 23 22.09 -19.36 2.23
CA GLN A 23 21.77 -19.46 0.80
C GLN A 23 20.65 -18.52 0.33
N ARG A 24 19.90 -17.85 1.22
CA ARG A 24 18.82 -16.91 0.83
C ARG A 24 19.31 -15.50 0.46
N LYS A 25 20.61 -15.22 0.48
CA LYS A 25 21.17 -13.86 0.30
C LYS A 25 21.34 -13.40 -1.17
N ASN A 26 20.45 -13.79 -2.09
CA ASN A 26 20.50 -13.30 -3.48
C ASN A 26 19.10 -13.05 -4.04
N VAL A 27 18.33 -12.16 -3.41
CA VAL A 27 17.18 -11.50 -4.04
C VAL A 27 17.56 -10.03 -4.24
N PRO A 28 17.52 -9.48 -5.47
CA PRO A 28 17.90 -8.09 -5.71
C PRO A 28 16.85 -7.17 -5.08
N ALA A 29 17.21 -6.57 -3.96
CA ALA A 29 16.39 -5.61 -3.23
C ALA A 29 16.39 -4.26 -3.96
N GLY A 30 15.33 -4.00 -4.71
CA GLY A 30 14.88 -2.65 -4.98
C GLY A 30 14.09 -2.11 -3.77
N ARG A 31 14.48 -0.91 -3.34
CA ARG A 31 13.83 0.03 -2.40
C ARG A 31 14.02 -0.20 -0.89
N HIS A 32 14.83 0.70 -0.33
CA HIS A 32 14.60 1.48 0.88
C HIS A 32 13.62 0.89 1.91
N PHE A 33 14.19 0.33 2.98
CA PHE A 33 13.77 0.66 4.35
C PHE A 33 14.87 0.21 5.32
N GLU A 34 15.74 1.14 5.70
CA GLU A 34 16.68 0.94 6.80
C GLU A 34 15.94 1.31 8.08
N SER A 35 15.48 0.29 8.81
CA SER A 35 15.00 0.42 10.18
C SER A 35 15.83 -0.51 11.05
N THR A 36 16.92 0.05 11.58
CA THR A 36 17.69 -0.57 12.65
C THR A 36 17.04 -0.16 13.97
N GLY A 37 16.27 -1.09 14.54
CA GLY A 37 15.64 -0.97 15.85
C GLY A 37 14.65 -2.10 16.00
N GLU A 38 15.01 -3.10 16.81
CA GLU A 38 14.36 -4.40 16.93
C GLU A 38 12.81 -4.30 17.01
N PRO A 39 12.06 -4.98 16.11
CA PRO A 39 10.62 -5.04 16.23
C PRO A 39 10.28 -5.99 17.40
N ILE A 40 9.73 -5.40 18.46
CA ILE A 40 9.05 -6.15 19.52
C ILE A 40 7.96 -7.00 18.83
N THR A 41 8.20 -8.31 18.78
CA THR A 41 7.26 -9.29 18.23
C THR A 41 6.00 -9.27 19.10
N GLY A 42 4.94 -8.63 18.62
CA GLY A 42 3.62 -8.69 19.27
C GLY A 42 2.82 -7.39 19.30
N LEU A 43 3.41 -6.23 18.97
CA LEU A 43 2.62 -5.03 18.73
C LEU A 43 2.59 -4.75 17.24
N VAL A 44 1.46 -5.08 16.59
CA VAL A 44 1.07 -4.41 15.35
C VAL A 44 1.04 -2.93 15.69
N GLU A 45 1.90 -2.14 15.04
CA GLU A 45 1.90 -0.68 15.16
C GLU A 45 0.44 -0.20 15.10
N HIS A 46 -0.07 0.35 16.20
CA HIS A 46 -1.45 0.80 16.28
C HIS A 46 -1.56 2.06 15.42
N GLN A 47 -1.91 1.85 14.14
CA GLN A 47 -2.08 2.92 13.18
C GLN A 47 -3.12 3.90 13.74
N ALA A 48 -2.69 5.13 13.99
CA ALA A 48 -3.55 6.18 14.53
C ALA A 48 -4.79 6.30 13.64
N SER A 49 -5.96 5.98 14.20
CA SER A 49 -7.25 6.12 13.54
C SER A 49 -7.55 7.61 13.39
N LEU A 50 -7.10 8.22 12.29
CA LEU A 50 -7.57 9.53 11.87
C LEU A 50 -9.10 9.49 11.75
N PRO A 51 -9.81 10.59 12.10
CA PRO A 51 -11.24 10.67 11.86
C PRO A 51 -11.54 10.44 10.37
N PRO A 52 -12.64 9.73 10.04
CA PRO A 52 -12.93 9.37 8.66
C PRO A 52 -13.09 10.63 7.81
N VAL A 53 -12.28 10.73 6.75
CA VAL A 53 -12.38 11.80 5.76
C VAL A 53 -13.31 11.29 4.67
N LEU A 54 -14.53 11.81 4.66
CA LEU A 54 -15.55 11.45 3.68
C LEU A 54 -15.48 12.37 2.45
N LEU A 55 -15.96 11.85 1.33
CA LEU A 55 -16.06 12.62 0.09
C LEU A 55 -17.05 13.79 0.23
N ALA A 56 -16.71 14.91 -0.42
CA ALA A 56 -17.63 16.02 -0.60
C ALA A 56 -18.79 15.64 -1.53
N LYS A 57 -19.85 16.46 -1.57
CA LYS A 57 -21.03 16.21 -2.40
C LYS A 57 -20.72 16.06 -3.89
N ASN A 58 -19.73 16.80 -4.37
CA ASN A 58 -19.21 16.73 -5.74
C ASN A 58 -17.69 16.48 -5.65
N PRO A 59 -17.24 15.22 -5.52
CA PRO A 59 -15.84 14.91 -5.31
C PRO A 59 -15.04 15.15 -6.59
N ARG A 60 -13.83 15.69 -6.45
CA ARG A 60 -12.83 15.66 -7.53
C ARG A 60 -11.99 14.39 -7.44
N ALA A 61 -11.28 14.06 -8.52
CA ALA A 61 -10.40 12.89 -8.51
C ALA A 61 -9.39 12.93 -7.34
N GLU A 62 -8.79 14.10 -7.07
CA GLU A 62 -7.85 14.32 -5.96
C GLU A 62 -8.49 14.18 -4.56
N ASP A 63 -9.81 14.27 -4.44
CA ASP A 63 -10.50 14.10 -3.17
C ASP A 63 -10.69 12.61 -2.83
N VAL A 64 -10.74 11.75 -3.85
CA VAL A 64 -10.82 10.29 -3.69
C VAL A 64 -9.55 9.74 -3.03
N GLU A 65 -8.38 10.22 -3.43
CA GLU A 65 -7.08 9.82 -2.84
C GLU A 65 -6.94 10.19 -1.35
N LYS A 66 -7.70 11.19 -0.90
CA LYS A 66 -7.66 11.70 0.48
C LYS A 66 -8.65 10.98 1.40
N VAL A 67 -9.52 10.13 0.87
CA VAL A 67 -10.52 9.41 1.65
C VAL A 67 -9.85 8.47 2.64
N ARG A 68 -10.29 8.47 3.89
CA ARG A 68 -9.80 7.55 4.93
C ARG A 68 -10.97 6.87 5.60
N PHE A 69 -10.94 5.54 5.59
CA PHE A 69 -11.95 4.70 6.25
C PHE A 69 -11.44 4.27 7.62
N SER A 70 -12.36 4.22 8.60
CA SER A 70 -12.07 3.60 9.89
C SER A 70 -12.13 2.08 9.78
N LEU A 71 -11.26 1.38 10.52
CA LEU A 71 -11.25 -0.08 10.56
C LEU A 71 -12.42 -0.60 11.43
N GLY A 72 -13.10 -1.63 10.96
CA GLY A 72 -14.18 -2.31 11.68
C GLY A 72 -13.89 -3.80 11.88
N LEU A 73 -14.55 -4.42 12.87
CA LEU A 73 -14.48 -5.88 13.15
C LEU A 73 -14.83 -6.76 11.93
N ARG A 74 -15.60 -6.20 11.00
CA ARG A 74 -15.86 -6.72 9.66
C ARG A 74 -15.74 -5.56 8.69
N GLY A 75 -15.11 -5.79 7.55
CA GLY A 75 -14.89 -4.78 6.54
C GLY A 75 -14.47 -5.41 5.23
N TYR A 76 -14.52 -4.61 4.16
CA TYR A 76 -13.89 -4.96 2.90
C TYR A 76 -12.37 -5.01 3.06
N ARG A 77 -11.69 -5.76 2.19
CA ARG A 77 -10.23 -5.83 2.22
C ARG A 77 -9.65 -4.50 1.73
N CYS A 78 -8.64 -3.99 2.44
CA CYS A 78 -8.01 -2.69 2.15
C CYS A 78 -7.55 -2.62 0.69
N ASP A 79 -6.82 -3.64 0.22
CA ASP A 79 -6.30 -3.70 -1.16
C ASP A 79 -7.40 -3.67 -2.23
N GLN A 80 -8.54 -4.31 -1.97
CA GLN A 80 -9.67 -4.31 -2.91
C GLN A 80 -10.38 -2.96 -2.94
N VAL A 81 -10.53 -2.32 -1.78
CA VAL A 81 -11.11 -0.98 -1.70
C VAL A 81 -10.17 0.02 -2.37
N ASP A 82 -8.87 -0.08 -2.12
CA ASP A 82 -7.84 0.78 -2.72
C ASP A 82 -7.86 0.65 -4.26
N GLU A 83 -7.86 -0.58 -4.80
CA GLU A 83 -7.92 -0.80 -6.26
C GLU A 83 -9.19 -0.21 -6.89
N VAL A 84 -10.35 -0.36 -6.25
CA VAL A 84 -11.60 0.23 -6.74
C VAL A 84 -11.55 1.75 -6.72
N LEU A 85 -10.96 2.35 -5.68
CA LEU A 85 -10.82 3.79 -5.57
C LEU A 85 -9.84 4.36 -6.59
N ASP A 86 -8.76 3.64 -6.90
CA ASP A 86 -7.81 4.02 -7.95
C ASP A 86 -8.50 4.07 -9.32
N VAL A 87 -9.26 3.03 -9.67
CA VAL A 87 -10.04 2.98 -10.92
C VAL A 87 -11.08 4.10 -10.96
N LEU A 88 -11.78 4.35 -9.85
CA LEU A 88 -12.77 5.42 -9.77
C LEU A 88 -12.14 6.81 -9.92
N ALA A 89 -10.99 7.07 -9.29
CA ALA A 89 -10.27 8.34 -9.41
C ALA A 89 -9.79 8.58 -10.85
N ALA A 90 -9.34 7.53 -11.54
CA ALA A 90 -8.96 7.60 -12.95
C ALA A 90 -10.15 7.99 -13.84
N GLU A 91 -11.30 7.35 -13.65
CA GLU A 91 -12.53 7.65 -14.41
C GLU A 91 -13.02 9.09 -14.18
N ILE A 92 -13.01 9.56 -12.93
CA ILE A 92 -13.38 10.95 -12.60
C ILE A 92 -12.43 11.93 -13.30
N THR A 93 -11.14 11.63 -13.33
CA THR A 93 -10.14 12.45 -14.03
C THR A 93 -10.44 12.54 -15.53
N GLU A 94 -10.79 11.43 -16.17
CA GLU A 94 -11.16 11.39 -17.58
C GLU A 94 -12.43 12.22 -17.86
N LEU A 95 -13.44 12.08 -17.00
CA LEU A 95 -14.67 12.86 -17.11
C LEU A 95 -14.43 14.36 -16.93
N GLU A 96 -13.63 14.76 -15.93
CA GLU A 96 -13.23 16.16 -15.71
C GLU A 96 -12.49 16.75 -16.91
N ASN A 97 -11.59 15.98 -17.52
CA ASN A 97 -10.88 16.40 -18.73
C ASN A 97 -11.83 16.58 -19.93
N THR A 98 -12.78 15.66 -20.10
CA THR A 98 -13.78 15.73 -21.15
C THR A 98 -14.67 16.97 -20.99
N VAL A 99 -15.13 17.26 -19.77
CA VAL A 99 -15.92 18.45 -19.47
C VAL A 99 -15.13 19.72 -19.80
N ARG A 100 -13.87 19.80 -19.37
CA ARG A 100 -13.00 20.96 -19.66
C ARG A 100 -12.79 21.19 -21.16
N ASP A 101 -12.60 20.13 -21.93
CA ASP A 101 -12.43 20.21 -23.39
C ASP A 101 -13.71 20.70 -24.07
N LEU A 102 -14.88 20.21 -23.65
CA LEU A 102 -16.17 20.66 -24.16
C LEU A 102 -16.45 22.13 -23.81
N GLU A 103 -16.18 22.54 -22.58
CA GLU A 103 -16.32 23.95 -22.15
C GLU A 103 -15.41 24.87 -22.96
N SER A 104 -14.15 24.47 -23.18
CA SER A 104 -13.18 25.23 -23.97
C SER A 104 -13.64 25.42 -25.42
N ARG A 105 -14.16 24.36 -26.05
CA ARG A 105 -14.74 24.44 -27.41
C ARG A 105 -15.95 25.36 -27.47
N ARG A 106 -16.81 25.32 -26.45
CA ARG A 106 -18.00 26.18 -26.38
C ARG A 106 -17.63 27.67 -26.28
N VAL A 107 -16.65 28.02 -25.45
CA VAL A 107 -16.18 29.41 -25.30
C VAL A 107 -15.61 29.98 -26.60
N ILE A 108 -14.88 29.17 -27.36
CA ILE A 108 -14.33 29.57 -28.67
C ILE A 108 -15.45 29.87 -29.67
N SER A 109 -16.49 29.02 -29.71
CA SER A 109 -17.64 29.23 -30.59
C SER A 109 -18.39 30.52 -30.26
N ASP A 110 -18.61 30.81 -28.98
CA ASP A 110 -19.37 31.98 -28.51
C ASP A 110 -18.64 33.31 -28.82
N THR A 111 -17.30 33.28 -28.88
CA THR A 111 -16.48 34.46 -29.22
C THR A 111 -16.41 34.74 -30.72
N GLY A 112 -16.75 33.77 -31.57
CA GLY A 112 -16.70 33.91 -33.04
C GLY A 112 -17.95 34.49 -33.69
N GLU A 113 -19.07 34.59 -32.96
CA GLU A 113 -20.36 35.07 -33.48
C GLU A 113 -20.70 36.53 -33.12
N ASN A 114 -19.75 37.30 -32.57
CA ASN A 114 -19.89 38.72 -32.22
C ASN A 114 -18.80 39.59 -32.86
#